data_AF-A0A959W1X8-F1
#
_entry.id   AF-A0A959W1X8-F1
#
_cell.length_a   1.000
_cell.length_b   1.000
_cell.length_c   1.000
_cell.angle_alpha   90.00
_cell.angle_beta   90.00
_cell.angle_gamma   90.00
#
_symmetry.space_group_name_H-M   'P 1'
#
loop_
_entity.id
_entity.type
_entity.pdbx_description
1 polymer ?
#
loop_
_entity_poly.entity_id
_entity_poly.type
_entity_poly.pdbx_seq_one_letter_code
_entity_poly.pdbx_strand_id
1 'polypeptide(L)'
;MGLAVGLAALFGWFGTAVADAPAVGTMIASDPTCCTYLPGPYAQDRGQRAIFDNTGSTTYHDVEAKQKGPDGKALFSMGGLTPGGKSAPIRGTEYLKAGSYPFYCTLHGTAMSGVLIINDAGTAVARPSVKVSLVNQKLRQVRKAGVKARIKAITASTGVVITAKKGKVTLGSKRGLTLKAGQAKTITLPLTKAGRKAVKKARSVKIKLGASVPFGKSVNTTRKVK
;
A
#
# COMPACT_ATOMS: atom_id res chain seq x y z
N MET A 1 36.82 -53.96 17.83
CA MET A 1 37.23 -52.78 17.03
C MET A 1 36.40 -52.82 15.76
N GLY A 2 35.36 -52.03 15.51
CA GLY A 2 35.00 -50.70 15.99
C GLY A 2 34.83 -49.82 14.76
N LEU A 3 33.59 -49.60 14.28
CA LEU A 3 33.26 -48.51 13.36
C LEU A 3 31.74 -48.29 13.34
N ALA A 4 31.30 -47.31 14.11
CA ALA A 4 29.95 -46.78 14.09
C ALA A 4 29.89 -45.62 13.09
N VAL A 5 29.00 -45.71 12.10
CA VAL A 5 28.72 -44.62 11.15
C VAL A 5 27.51 -43.85 11.68
N GLY A 6 27.75 -42.69 12.27
CA GLY A 6 26.72 -41.76 12.71
C GLY A 6 26.21 -40.90 11.55
N LEU A 7 24.94 -41.08 11.17
CA LEU A 7 24.25 -40.27 10.18
C LEU A 7 23.65 -39.03 10.88
N ALA A 8 24.27 -37.85 10.68
CA ALA A 8 23.75 -36.58 11.20
C ALA A 8 22.62 -36.05 10.30
N ALA A 9 21.39 -36.05 10.80
CA ALA A 9 20.25 -35.43 10.14
C ALA A 9 20.22 -33.92 10.41
N LEU A 10 20.51 -33.11 9.39
CA LEU A 10 20.31 -31.66 9.41
C LEU A 10 18.82 -31.34 9.23
N PHE A 11 18.10 -31.08 10.33
CA PHE A 11 16.77 -30.49 10.28
C PHE A 11 16.88 -28.99 9.98
N GLY A 12 16.67 -28.62 8.71
CA GLY A 12 16.52 -27.23 8.28
C GLY A 12 15.19 -26.65 8.77
N TRP A 13 15.24 -25.80 9.80
CA TRP A 13 14.08 -25.09 10.32
C TRP A 13 13.72 -23.94 9.36
N PHE A 14 12.79 -24.20 8.44
CA PHE A 14 12.16 -23.12 7.66
C PHE A 14 11.11 -22.44 8.53
N GLY A 15 11.55 -21.43 9.30
CA GLY A 15 10.65 -20.52 10.01
C GLY A 15 9.75 -19.79 9.00
N THR A 16 8.45 -20.08 9.02
CA THR A 16 7.46 -19.29 8.29
C THR A 16 7.33 -17.94 9.00
N ALA A 17 8.01 -16.92 8.49
CA ALA A 17 7.80 -15.54 8.90
C ALA A 17 6.35 -15.14 8.58
N VAL A 18 5.49 -15.24 9.58
CA VAL A 18 4.21 -14.53 9.61
C VAL A 18 4.53 -13.04 9.66
N ALA A 19 3.92 -12.26 8.77
CA ALA A 19 4.06 -10.82 8.82
C ALA A 19 3.23 -10.33 10.00
N ASP A 20 3.89 -10.06 11.14
CA ASP A 20 3.23 -9.52 12.32
C ASP A 20 2.60 -8.16 12.01
N ALA A 21 1.43 -7.92 12.59
CA ALA A 21 0.82 -6.60 12.55
C ALA A 21 1.75 -5.59 13.24
N PRO A 22 1.86 -4.35 12.75
CA PRO A 22 2.66 -3.34 13.43
C PRO A 22 2.13 -3.14 14.85
N ALA A 23 3.05 -2.97 15.81
CA ALA A 23 2.70 -2.64 17.18
C ALA A 23 1.83 -1.38 17.24
N VAL A 24 0.95 -1.30 18.24
CA VAL A 24 0.12 -0.11 18.46
C VAL A 24 1.02 1.03 18.92
N GLY A 25 0.88 2.20 18.28
CA GLY A 25 1.60 3.41 18.62
C GLY A 25 0.78 4.38 19.47
N THR A 26 1.06 5.67 19.33
CA THR A 26 0.33 6.72 20.05
C THR A 26 -1.15 6.75 19.67
N MET A 27 -1.98 7.22 20.62
CA MET A 27 -3.36 7.60 20.35
C MET A 27 -3.43 9.10 20.03
N ILE A 28 -4.18 9.46 19.00
CA ILE A 28 -4.55 10.84 18.69
C ILE A 28 -6.06 10.92 18.93
N ALA A 29 -6.48 11.70 19.92
CA ALA A 29 -7.89 11.77 20.31
C ALA A 29 -8.53 13.08 19.86
N SER A 30 -9.79 13.03 19.40
CA SER A 30 -10.61 14.23 19.23
C SER A 30 -10.97 14.83 20.58
N ASP A 31 -10.99 16.16 20.67
CA ASP A 31 -11.59 16.84 21.81
C ASP A 31 -13.14 16.73 21.75
N PRO A 32 -13.83 16.47 22.87
CA PRO A 32 -15.29 16.56 22.92
C PRO A 32 -15.83 17.97 22.61
N THR A 33 -15.04 18.99 22.94
CA THR A 33 -15.28 20.38 22.53
C THR A 33 -14.89 20.52 21.07
N CYS A 34 -15.74 21.18 20.27
CA CYS A 34 -15.55 21.15 18.83
C CYS A 34 -14.14 21.56 18.40
N CYS A 35 -13.72 20.86 17.35
CA CYS A 35 -12.81 21.37 16.35
C CYS A 35 -11.33 21.34 16.76
N THR A 36 -10.96 20.55 17.77
CA THR A 36 -9.57 20.34 18.21
C THR A 36 -9.27 18.86 18.46
N TYR A 37 -7.99 18.52 18.50
CA TYR A 37 -7.51 17.28 19.10
C TYR A 37 -7.16 17.54 20.57
N LEU A 38 -7.28 16.53 21.44
CA LEU A 38 -6.80 16.63 22.82
C LEU A 38 -5.29 16.89 22.84
N PRO A 39 -4.75 17.75 23.74
CA PRO A 39 -3.33 18.10 23.75
C PRO A 39 -2.37 16.90 23.73
N GLY A 40 -1.23 17.06 23.03
CA GLY A 40 -0.16 16.07 22.95
C GLY A 40 0.67 15.93 24.23
N PRO A 41 1.75 15.12 24.22
CA PRO A 41 2.49 14.73 23.02
C PRO A 41 1.91 13.53 22.26
N TYR A 42 1.82 13.62 20.94
CA TYR A 42 1.58 12.46 20.08
C TYR A 42 2.93 11.88 19.66
N ALA A 43 3.54 11.06 20.52
CA ALA A 43 4.87 10.50 20.29
C ALA A 43 4.81 8.97 20.23
N GLN A 44 5.51 8.39 19.26
CA GLN A 44 5.60 6.94 19.09
C GLN A 44 6.96 6.53 18.52
N ASP A 45 7.29 5.24 18.61
CA ASP A 45 8.52 4.68 18.04
C ASP A 45 8.34 4.27 16.58
N ARG A 46 9.45 4.05 15.88
CA ARG A 46 9.41 3.59 14.48
C ARG A 46 8.76 2.21 14.37
N GLY A 47 7.98 2.04 13.32
CA GLY A 47 7.30 0.77 13.04
C GLY A 47 5.94 0.62 13.72
N GLN A 48 5.58 1.52 14.63
CA GLN A 48 4.28 1.52 15.29
C GLN A 48 3.20 2.15 14.41
N ARG A 49 1.96 1.67 14.56
CA ARG A 49 0.78 2.24 13.92
C ARG A 49 -0.06 3.02 14.93
N ALA A 50 -0.18 4.33 14.71
CA ALA A 50 -1.02 5.19 15.54
C ALA A 50 -2.51 4.83 15.37
N ILE A 51 -3.29 5.13 16.41
CA ILE A 51 -4.76 4.98 16.42
C ILE A 51 -5.38 6.37 16.58
N PHE A 52 -6.40 6.64 15.78
CA PHE A 52 -7.28 7.78 16.01
C PHE A 52 -8.42 7.36 16.91
N ASP A 53 -8.63 8.08 18.00
CA ASP A 53 -9.71 7.88 18.94
C ASP A 53 -10.74 9.01 18.86
N ASN A 54 -11.92 8.70 18.34
CA ASN A 54 -13.04 9.63 18.23
C ASN A 54 -14.14 9.32 19.24
N THR A 55 -13.85 8.52 20.28
CA THR A 55 -14.87 8.05 21.21
C THR A 55 -15.43 9.16 22.09
N GLY A 56 -14.64 10.20 22.37
CA GLY A 56 -15.06 11.40 23.12
C GLY A 56 -15.87 12.41 22.32
N SER A 57 -15.92 12.32 20.99
CA SER A 57 -16.68 13.23 20.12
C SER A 57 -17.99 12.59 19.65
N THR A 58 -18.99 13.41 19.36
CA THR A 58 -20.25 13.01 18.71
C THR A 58 -20.23 13.25 17.20
N THR A 59 -19.19 13.89 16.67
CA THR A 59 -19.09 14.30 15.26
C THR A 59 -18.00 13.53 14.50
N TYR A 60 -17.96 13.71 13.18
CA TYR A 60 -17.01 13.02 12.32
C TYR A 60 -15.66 13.73 12.33
N HIS A 61 -14.59 12.95 12.46
CA HIS A 61 -13.23 13.47 12.38
C HIS A 61 -12.30 12.48 11.69
N ASP A 62 -11.15 12.95 11.26
CA ASP A 62 -10.07 12.14 10.74
C ASP A 62 -8.70 12.70 11.11
N VAL A 63 -7.67 12.00 10.65
CA VAL A 63 -6.28 12.40 10.69
C VAL A 63 -5.68 12.18 9.30
N GLU A 64 -5.20 13.26 8.70
CA GLU A 64 -4.45 13.25 7.44
C GLU A 64 -3.13 14.02 7.60
N ALA A 65 -2.03 13.43 7.13
CA ALA A 65 -0.73 14.10 7.11
C ALA A 65 -0.73 15.28 6.12
N LYS A 66 -0.13 16.42 6.50
CA LYS A 66 0.07 17.54 5.57
C LYS A 66 1.02 17.18 4.44
N GLN A 67 2.05 16.38 4.74
CA GLN A 67 3.05 15.94 3.77
C GLN A 67 2.49 14.86 2.83
N LYS A 68 2.95 14.87 1.58
CA LYS A 68 2.59 13.83 0.60
C LYS A 68 3.60 12.68 0.62
N GLY A 69 3.10 11.47 0.49
CA GLY A 69 3.88 10.26 0.34
C GLY A 69 4.24 9.93 -1.12
N PRO A 70 5.12 8.93 -1.33
CA PRO A 70 5.50 8.40 -2.64
C PRO A 70 4.39 8.00 -3.63
N ASP A 71 3.15 7.79 -3.17
CA ASP A 71 1.98 7.53 -4.02
C ASP A 71 1.25 8.83 -4.44
N GLY A 72 1.75 10.00 -4.02
CA GLY A 72 1.15 11.31 -4.26
C GLY A 72 -0.02 11.65 -3.31
N LYS A 73 -0.37 10.75 -2.39
CA LYS A 73 -1.41 10.95 -1.37
C LYS A 73 -0.79 11.41 -0.05
N ALA A 74 -1.59 11.63 1.00
CA ALA A 74 -1.04 11.92 2.32
C ALA A 74 -0.06 10.84 2.79
N LEU A 75 1.00 11.27 3.47
CA LEU A 75 2.08 10.39 3.93
C LEU A 75 1.56 9.28 4.86
N PHE A 76 0.59 9.63 5.70
CA PHE A 76 -0.27 8.74 6.47
C PHE A 76 -1.70 9.31 6.53
N SER A 77 -2.69 8.43 6.72
CA SER A 77 -4.10 8.82 6.87
C SER A 77 -4.94 7.66 7.41
N MET A 78 -6.13 7.96 7.94
CA MET A 78 -7.16 6.95 8.20
C MET A 78 -7.85 6.45 6.92
N GLY A 79 -7.78 7.23 5.83
CA GLY A 79 -8.42 6.91 4.56
C GLY A 79 -9.89 7.31 4.48
N GLY A 80 -10.39 8.09 5.45
CA GLY A 80 -11.73 8.64 5.50
C GLY A 80 -12.11 9.10 6.92
N LEU A 81 -13.28 9.74 7.03
CA LEU A 81 -13.85 10.19 8.29
C LEU A 81 -14.30 9.02 9.16
N THR A 82 -14.09 9.14 10.46
CA THR A 82 -14.57 8.22 11.48
C THR A 82 -15.71 8.90 12.26
N PRO A 83 -16.87 8.22 12.44
CA PRO A 83 -17.97 8.75 13.25
C PRO A 83 -17.56 8.97 14.71
N GLY A 84 -18.32 9.80 15.43
CA GLY A 84 -18.22 9.91 16.89
C GLY A 84 -18.47 8.56 17.57
N GLY A 85 -17.87 8.34 18.74
CA GLY A 85 -18.00 7.08 19.48
C GLY A 85 -17.20 5.90 18.88
N LYS A 86 -16.28 6.15 17.94
CA LYS A 86 -15.49 5.12 17.25
C LYS A 86 -14.00 5.46 17.23
N SER A 87 -13.17 4.45 16.96
CA SER A 87 -11.73 4.62 16.76
C SER A 87 -11.32 3.92 15.46
N ALA A 88 -10.24 4.38 14.83
CA ALA A 88 -9.73 3.79 13.60
C ALA A 88 -8.19 3.87 13.48
N PRO A 89 -7.55 2.93 12.77
CA PRO A 89 -6.10 2.96 12.59
C PRO A 89 -5.66 4.06 11.61
N ILE A 90 -4.55 4.74 11.93
CA ILE A 90 -3.92 5.74 11.07
C ILE A 90 -2.81 5.06 10.25
N ARG A 91 -3.15 4.63 9.04
CA ARG A 91 -2.25 3.87 8.18
C ARG A 91 -1.15 4.75 7.60
N GLY A 92 0.05 4.19 7.49
CA GLY A 92 1.22 4.86 6.93
C GLY A 92 2.19 5.40 7.99
N THR A 93 1.75 5.47 9.26
CA THR A 93 2.58 5.87 10.40
C THR A 93 3.68 4.84 10.68
N GLU A 94 3.41 3.57 10.42
CA GLU A 94 4.36 2.48 10.60
C GLU A 94 5.58 2.53 9.65
N TYR A 95 5.49 3.31 8.56
CA TYR A 95 6.54 3.46 7.55
C TYR A 95 7.43 4.68 7.77
N LEU A 96 7.16 5.48 8.81
CA LEU A 96 7.84 6.74 9.06
C LEU A 96 9.23 6.50 9.66
N LYS A 97 10.14 7.40 9.31
CA LYS A 97 11.44 7.53 9.99
C LYS A 97 11.26 8.41 11.23
N ALA A 98 12.30 8.50 12.05
CA ALA A 98 12.32 9.49 13.12
C ALA A 98 12.11 10.90 12.56
N GLY A 99 11.37 11.73 13.27
CA GLY A 99 11.04 13.10 12.85
C GLY A 99 9.69 13.60 13.35
N SER A 100 9.34 14.81 12.91
CA SER A 100 8.08 15.49 13.25
C SER A 100 7.19 15.60 12.02
N TYR A 101 5.93 15.19 12.15
CA TYR A 101 5.00 15.10 11.04
C TYR A 101 3.69 15.82 11.35
N PRO A 102 3.50 17.04 10.80
CA PRO A 102 2.25 17.76 10.95
C PRO A 102 1.08 17.03 10.29
N PHE A 103 -0.05 16.99 10.99
CA PHE A 103 -1.31 16.44 10.50
C PHE A 103 -2.48 17.37 10.83
N TYR A 104 -3.65 17.07 10.27
CA TYR A 104 -4.86 17.83 10.45
C TYR A 104 -6.11 16.98 10.20
N CYS A 105 -7.26 17.49 10.63
CA CYS A 105 -8.57 16.95 10.25
C CYS A 105 -9.04 17.62 8.97
N THR A 106 -9.46 16.83 7.97
CA THR A 106 -9.86 17.32 6.65
C THR A 106 -11.11 18.21 6.68
N LEU A 107 -11.95 18.10 7.72
CA LEU A 107 -13.13 18.96 7.90
C LEU A 107 -12.81 20.33 8.52
N HIS A 108 -11.78 20.39 9.39
CA HIS A 108 -11.50 21.59 10.20
C HIS A 108 -10.14 22.23 9.88
N GLY A 109 -9.40 21.67 8.91
CA GLY A 109 -8.17 22.25 8.39
C GLY A 109 -7.16 22.52 9.51
N THR A 110 -6.57 23.72 9.49
CA THR A 110 -5.57 24.13 10.48
C THR A 110 -6.12 24.31 11.89
N ALA A 111 -7.42 24.56 12.05
CA ALA A 111 -8.04 24.72 13.38
C ALA A 111 -7.95 23.44 14.21
N MET A 112 -8.01 22.27 13.54
CA MET A 112 -7.80 20.96 14.15
C MET A 112 -6.53 20.34 13.59
N SER A 113 -5.38 20.71 14.16
CA SER A 113 -4.07 20.22 13.72
C SER A 113 -3.18 19.80 14.89
N GLY A 114 -2.20 18.97 14.59
CA GLY A 114 -1.26 18.43 15.56
C GLY A 114 0.05 18.01 14.89
N VAL A 115 0.99 17.54 15.70
CA VAL A 115 2.29 17.04 15.22
C VAL A 115 2.52 15.66 15.79
N LEU A 116 2.66 14.67 14.91
CA LEU A 116 3.08 13.33 15.28
C LEU A 116 4.61 13.28 15.35
N ILE A 117 5.15 12.92 16.50
CA ILE A 117 6.58 12.73 16.73
C ILE A 117 6.90 11.25 16.61
N ILE A 118 7.87 10.93 15.76
CA ILE A 118 8.44 9.59 15.64
C ILE A 118 9.83 9.62 16.28
N ASN A 119 10.00 8.87 17.37
CA ASN A 119 11.28 8.70 18.04
C ASN A 119 12.22 7.81 17.20
N ASP A 120 13.51 7.78 17.53
CA ASP A 120 14.45 6.92 16.81
C ASP A 120 14.50 5.47 17.31
N ALA A 121 13.76 5.16 18.38
CA ALA A 121 13.58 3.80 18.86
C ALA A 121 12.73 2.95 17.88
N GLY A 122 12.86 1.62 17.98
CA GLY A 122 12.18 0.68 17.09
C GLY A 122 12.75 0.64 15.66
N THR A 123 12.12 -0.11 14.76
CA THR A 123 12.52 -0.21 13.35
C THR A 123 11.31 0.07 12.46
N ALA A 124 11.46 1.02 11.53
CA ALA A 124 10.38 1.35 10.61
C ALA A 124 10.01 0.14 9.74
N VAL A 125 8.71 -0.10 9.55
CA VAL A 125 8.24 -1.13 8.62
C VAL A 125 8.64 -0.70 7.21
N ALA A 126 9.15 -1.65 6.43
CA ALA A 126 9.54 -1.36 5.04
C ALA A 126 8.32 -0.93 4.22
N ARG A 127 8.40 0.27 3.62
CA ARG A 127 7.29 0.86 2.87
C ARG A 127 6.89 -0.02 1.66
N PRO A 128 5.58 -0.12 1.32
CA PRO A 128 5.12 -0.98 0.22
C PRO A 128 5.77 -0.67 -1.13
N SER A 129 6.22 -1.71 -1.83
CA SER A 129 6.94 -1.59 -3.10
C SER A 129 6.81 -2.84 -3.96
N VAL A 130 6.57 -2.64 -5.25
CA VAL A 130 6.39 -3.71 -6.24
C VAL A 130 7.16 -3.43 -7.52
N LYS A 131 7.51 -4.49 -8.24
CA LYS A 131 7.97 -4.46 -9.63
C LYS A 131 6.86 -5.04 -10.52
N VAL A 132 6.64 -4.44 -11.69
CA VAL A 132 5.70 -4.96 -12.69
C VAL A 132 6.34 -5.10 -14.05
N SER A 133 5.95 -6.15 -14.77
CA SER A 133 6.37 -6.40 -16.14
C SER A 133 5.24 -6.99 -16.98
N LEU A 134 5.29 -6.75 -18.28
CA LEU A 134 4.39 -7.38 -19.24
C LEU A 134 4.97 -8.73 -19.66
N VAL A 135 4.18 -9.79 -19.50
CA VAL A 135 4.57 -11.14 -19.95
C VAL A 135 4.74 -11.13 -21.47
N ASN A 136 5.63 -11.98 -21.97
CA ASN A 136 5.78 -12.17 -23.41
C ASN A 136 4.49 -12.75 -24.00
N GLN A 137 3.72 -11.89 -24.66
CA GLN A 137 2.48 -12.26 -25.33
C GLN A 137 2.46 -11.68 -26.75
N LYS A 138 1.94 -12.46 -27.69
CA LYS A 138 1.59 -12.00 -29.04
C LYS A 138 0.28 -11.22 -29.00
N LEU A 139 0.05 -10.32 -29.94
CA LEU A 139 -1.18 -9.51 -29.99
C LEU A 139 -2.44 -10.38 -30.12
N ARG A 140 -2.37 -11.50 -30.85
CA ARG A 140 -3.46 -12.49 -30.92
C ARG A 140 -3.82 -13.04 -29.54
N GLN A 141 -2.84 -13.31 -28.68
CA GLN A 141 -3.09 -13.77 -27.31
C GLN A 141 -3.71 -12.67 -26.45
N VAL A 142 -3.26 -11.42 -26.62
CA VAL A 142 -3.87 -10.28 -25.92
C VAL A 142 -5.34 -10.11 -26.32
N ARG A 143 -5.68 -10.26 -27.61
CA ARG A 143 -7.08 -10.20 -28.09
C ARG A 143 -7.95 -11.31 -27.51
N LYS A 144 -7.41 -12.53 -27.42
CA LYS A 144 -8.16 -13.71 -26.97
C LYS A 144 -8.34 -13.73 -25.45
N ALA A 145 -7.26 -13.51 -24.70
CA ALA A 145 -7.22 -13.75 -23.25
C ALA A 145 -7.03 -12.49 -22.40
N GLY A 146 -6.68 -11.35 -23.01
CA GLY A 146 -6.31 -10.14 -22.28
C GLY A 146 -4.83 -10.02 -21.98
N VAL A 147 -4.49 -8.98 -21.21
CA VAL A 147 -3.11 -8.60 -20.93
C VAL A 147 -2.62 -9.36 -19.70
N LYS A 148 -1.59 -10.19 -19.85
CA LYS A 148 -0.91 -10.87 -18.75
C LYS A 148 0.20 -9.96 -18.20
N ALA A 149 0.10 -9.66 -16.92
CA ALA A 149 1.07 -8.88 -16.18
C ALA A 149 1.69 -9.73 -15.09
N ARG A 150 3.01 -9.66 -14.94
CA ARG A 150 3.73 -10.20 -13.79
C ARG A 150 3.95 -9.07 -12.79
N ILE A 151 3.62 -9.33 -11.53
CA ILE A 151 3.91 -8.44 -10.41
C ILE A 151 4.77 -9.20 -9.40
N LYS A 152 5.81 -8.54 -8.88
CA LYS A 152 6.64 -9.03 -7.78
C LYS A 152 6.62 -8.00 -6.66
N ALA A 153 6.15 -8.36 -5.48
CA ALA A 153 6.30 -7.54 -4.29
C ALA A 153 7.76 -7.58 -3.83
N ILE A 154 8.38 -6.41 -3.68
CA ILE A 154 9.68 -6.28 -3.02
C ILE A 154 9.43 -6.36 -1.51
N THR A 155 8.50 -5.54 -1.02
CA THR A 155 7.99 -5.52 0.35
C THR A 155 6.51 -5.87 0.35
N ALA A 156 5.98 -6.29 1.51
CA ALA A 156 4.55 -6.61 1.64
C ALA A 156 3.69 -5.43 1.16
N SER A 157 2.69 -5.72 0.33
CA SER A 157 1.90 -4.69 -0.34
C SER A 157 0.44 -5.12 -0.42
N THR A 158 -0.47 -4.29 0.12
CA THR A 158 -1.91 -4.53 0.14
C THR A 158 -2.64 -3.47 -0.68
N GLY A 159 -3.81 -3.80 -1.21
CA GLY A 159 -4.62 -2.85 -1.98
C GLY A 159 -4.01 -2.43 -3.32
N VAL A 160 -3.05 -3.18 -3.87
CA VAL A 160 -2.38 -2.81 -5.12
C VAL A 160 -3.36 -2.85 -6.29
N VAL A 161 -3.29 -1.84 -7.16
CA VAL A 161 -4.10 -1.73 -8.37
C VAL A 161 -3.21 -1.79 -9.60
N ILE A 162 -3.44 -2.77 -10.47
CA ILE A 162 -2.75 -2.89 -11.76
C ILE A 162 -3.69 -2.46 -12.88
N THR A 163 -3.20 -1.60 -13.76
CA THR A 163 -3.94 -1.12 -14.94
C THR A 163 -3.09 -1.20 -16.19
N ALA A 164 -3.62 -1.80 -17.25
CA ALA A 164 -3.05 -1.76 -18.59
C ALA A 164 -3.80 -0.75 -19.46
N LYS A 165 -3.07 0.11 -20.18
CA LYS A 165 -3.60 1.15 -21.06
C LYS A 165 -2.95 1.12 -22.44
N LYS A 166 -3.70 1.55 -23.46
CA LYS A 166 -3.23 1.94 -24.80
C LYS A 166 -3.57 3.42 -24.99
N GLY A 167 -2.57 4.30 -24.91
CA GLY A 167 -2.83 5.74 -24.88
C GLY A 167 -3.77 6.09 -23.72
N LYS A 168 -4.89 6.77 -24.04
CA LYS A 168 -5.94 7.11 -23.07
C LYS A 168 -6.90 5.94 -22.76
N VAL A 169 -6.90 4.87 -23.55
CA VAL A 169 -7.86 3.75 -23.40
C VAL A 169 -7.37 2.74 -22.37
N THR A 170 -8.16 2.46 -21.34
CA THR A 170 -7.92 1.35 -20.42
C THR A 170 -8.23 0.02 -21.09
N LEU A 171 -7.19 -0.79 -21.25
CA LEU A 171 -7.31 -2.15 -21.77
C LEU A 171 -7.95 -3.06 -20.72
N GLY A 172 -7.49 -3.00 -19.47
CA GLY A 172 -8.01 -3.81 -18.37
C GLY A 172 -7.35 -3.44 -17.04
N SER A 173 -7.97 -3.82 -15.93
CA SER A 173 -7.45 -3.54 -14.59
C SER A 173 -7.80 -4.63 -13.59
N LYS A 174 -6.98 -4.77 -12.54
CA LYS A 174 -7.26 -5.58 -11.35
C LYS A 174 -6.96 -4.75 -10.11
N ARG A 175 -7.88 -4.74 -9.15
CA ARG A 175 -7.81 -3.96 -7.91
C ARG A 175 -7.71 -4.89 -6.70
N GLY A 176 -7.29 -4.34 -5.56
CA GLY A 176 -7.32 -5.03 -4.27
C GLY A 176 -6.34 -6.20 -4.16
N LEU A 177 -5.19 -6.13 -4.85
CA LEU A 177 -4.19 -7.19 -4.75
C LEU A 177 -3.43 -7.07 -3.42
N THR A 178 -3.35 -8.20 -2.72
CA THR A 178 -2.51 -8.38 -1.53
C THR A 178 -1.38 -9.34 -1.86
N LEU A 179 -0.16 -8.93 -1.58
CA LEU A 179 1.07 -9.65 -1.89
C LEU A 179 1.98 -9.64 -0.66
N LYS A 180 2.48 -10.82 -0.29
CA LYS A 180 3.54 -10.96 0.72
C LYS A 180 4.86 -10.44 0.17
N ALA A 181 5.80 -10.06 1.04
CA ALA A 181 7.14 -9.68 0.62
C ALA A 181 7.79 -10.79 -0.22
N GLY A 182 8.49 -10.43 -1.30
CA GLY A 182 9.10 -11.38 -2.24
C GLY A 182 8.12 -12.10 -3.19
N GLN A 183 6.81 -12.08 -2.93
CA GLN A 183 5.84 -12.84 -3.71
C GLN A 183 5.75 -12.35 -5.16
N ALA A 184 5.82 -13.28 -6.11
CA ALA A 184 5.57 -13.03 -7.52
C ALA A 184 4.27 -13.68 -7.99
N LYS A 185 3.47 -12.97 -8.77
CA LYS A 185 2.22 -13.48 -9.36
C LYS A 185 2.08 -13.02 -10.80
N THR A 186 1.61 -13.91 -11.66
CA THR A 186 1.12 -13.54 -12.99
C THR A 186 -0.39 -13.40 -12.92
N ILE A 187 -0.91 -12.26 -13.37
CA ILE A 187 -2.35 -11.99 -13.43
C ILE A 187 -2.78 -11.71 -14.86
N THR A 188 -4.00 -12.14 -15.19
CA THR A 188 -4.63 -11.79 -16.46
C THR A 188 -5.58 -10.63 -16.24
N LEU A 189 -5.39 -9.56 -17.02
CA LEU A 189 -6.26 -8.39 -17.06
C LEU A 189 -7.22 -8.56 -18.25
N PRO A 190 -8.50 -8.91 -18.00
CA PRO A 190 -9.46 -9.06 -19.08
C PRO A 190 -9.68 -7.73 -19.79
N LEU A 191 -9.90 -7.80 -21.11
CA LEU A 191 -10.11 -6.60 -21.91
C LEU A 191 -11.49 -5.98 -21.63
N THR A 192 -11.52 -4.67 -21.40
CA THR A 192 -12.76 -3.88 -21.41
C THR A 192 -13.37 -3.84 -22.81
N LYS A 193 -14.63 -3.42 -22.95
CA LYS A 193 -15.27 -3.19 -24.27
C LYS A 193 -14.43 -2.24 -25.14
N ALA A 194 -14.01 -1.10 -24.58
CA ALA A 194 -13.14 -0.13 -25.25
C ALA A 194 -11.75 -0.72 -25.57
N GLY A 195 -11.17 -1.50 -24.64
CA GLY A 195 -9.91 -2.20 -24.83
C GLY A 195 -9.95 -3.18 -26.00
N ARG A 196 -11.02 -3.99 -26.11
CA ARG A 196 -11.25 -4.91 -27.25
C ARG A 196 -11.30 -4.15 -28.57
N LYS A 197 -12.08 -3.06 -28.65
CA LYS A 197 -12.15 -2.21 -29.85
C LYS A 197 -10.77 -1.65 -30.21
N ALA A 198 -10.02 -1.19 -29.22
CA ALA A 198 -8.71 -0.59 -29.41
C ALA A 198 -7.62 -1.56 -29.93
N VAL A 199 -7.76 -2.87 -29.69
CA VAL A 199 -6.78 -3.88 -30.14
C VAL A 199 -7.22 -4.69 -31.36
N LYS A 200 -8.50 -4.68 -31.74
CA LYS A 200 -9.10 -5.59 -32.75
C LYS A 200 -8.37 -5.57 -34.11
N LYS A 201 -8.13 -4.39 -34.68
CA LYS A 201 -7.53 -4.23 -36.02
C LYS A 201 -6.07 -3.74 -36.02
N ALA A 202 -5.47 -3.58 -34.85
CA ALA A 202 -4.11 -3.04 -34.75
C ALA A 202 -3.06 -4.03 -35.28
N ARG A 203 -2.06 -3.58 -36.03
CA ARG A 203 -0.88 -4.41 -36.36
C ARG A 203 0.10 -4.53 -35.19
N SER A 204 0.13 -3.52 -34.34
CA SER A 204 0.87 -3.54 -33.08
C SER A 204 0.23 -2.58 -32.06
N VAL A 205 0.48 -2.82 -30.78
CA VAL A 205 -0.08 -2.01 -29.68
C VAL A 205 1.01 -1.71 -28.66
N LYS A 206 1.22 -0.42 -28.36
CA LYS A 206 2.04 0.02 -27.22
C LYS A 206 1.18 -0.01 -25.96
N ILE A 207 1.45 -0.99 -25.10
CA ILE A 207 0.73 -1.20 -23.84
C ILE A 207 1.55 -0.59 -22.71
N LYS A 208 0.97 0.39 -21.99
CA LYS A 208 1.50 0.92 -20.73
C LYS A 208 0.84 0.17 -19.57
N LEU A 209 1.64 -0.50 -18.76
CA LEU A 209 1.22 -1.17 -17.53
C LEU A 209 1.61 -0.30 -16.35
N GLY A 210 0.67 0.05 -15.48
CA GLY A 210 0.91 0.78 -14.25
C GLY A 210 0.45 -0.02 -13.04
N ALA A 211 1.17 0.11 -11.92
CA ALA A 211 0.75 -0.36 -10.61
C ALA A 211 0.71 0.83 -9.65
N SER A 212 -0.45 1.05 -9.05
CA SER A 212 -0.64 1.96 -7.92
C SER A 212 -0.51 1.16 -6.64
N VAL A 213 0.39 1.58 -5.75
CA VAL A 213 0.67 0.93 -4.47
C VAL A 213 0.29 1.90 -3.37
N PRO A 214 -0.73 1.63 -2.54
CA PRO A 214 -1.06 2.48 -1.40
C PRO A 214 0.15 2.67 -0.49
N PHE A 215 0.45 3.92 -0.14
CA PHE A 215 1.66 4.28 0.61
C PHE A 215 2.94 3.77 -0.05
N GLY A 216 2.98 3.56 -1.36
CA GLY A 216 4.15 3.07 -2.09
C GLY A 216 4.38 3.85 -3.37
N LYS A 217 5.61 3.84 -3.89
CA LYS A 217 5.86 4.51 -5.18
C LYS A 217 5.09 3.80 -6.29
N SER A 218 4.31 4.54 -7.07
CA SER A 218 3.68 4.01 -8.27
C SER A 218 4.73 3.60 -9.30
N VAL A 219 4.55 2.43 -9.92
CA VAL A 219 5.47 1.90 -10.92
C VAL A 219 4.79 1.76 -12.26
N ASN A 220 5.52 2.00 -13.34
CA ASN A 220 5.00 1.82 -14.68
C ASN A 220 6.05 1.20 -15.61
N THR A 221 5.57 0.50 -16.63
CA THR A 221 6.39 -0.06 -17.70
C THR A 221 5.59 -0.03 -19.00
N THR A 222 6.27 -0.03 -20.14
CA THR A 222 5.64 0.02 -21.45
C THR A 222 6.26 -1.01 -22.36
N ARG A 223 5.43 -1.69 -23.16
CA ARG A 223 5.91 -2.63 -24.17
C ARG A 223 5.08 -2.56 -25.45
N LYS A 224 5.76 -2.63 -26.59
CA LYS A 224 5.11 -2.83 -27.89
C LYS A 224 4.83 -4.31 -28.10
N VAL A 225 3.58 -4.65 -28.39
CA VAL A 225 3.12 -6.01 -28.70
C VAL A 225 2.73 -6.07 -30.17
N LYS A 226 3.20 -7.08 -30.88
CA LYS A 226 2.89 -7.36 -32.29
C LYS A 226 2.07 -8.64 -32.40
#